data_AF-A0A7G8H888-F1
#
_entry.id   AF-A0A7G8H888-F1
#
_cell.length_a   1.000
_cell.length_b   1.000
_cell.length_c   1.000
_cell.angle_alpha   90.00
_cell.angle_beta   90.00
_cell.angle_gamma   90.00
#
_symmetry.space_group_name_H-M   'P 1'
#
loop_
_entity.id
_entity.type
_entity.pdbx_description
1 polymer ?
#
loop_
_entity_poly.entity_id
_entity_poly.type
_entity_poly.pdbx_seq_one_letter_code
_entity_poly.pdbx_strand_id
1 'polypeptide(L)'
;MRALVGLLLLSIALSVLSSATRAQELGRCEPTKAVKIIDGALGEGKTLQQAMEMMIKAKVFDGSKACITFIRETSMSMRDPYPKAFKSLWMN
;
A
#
# COMPACT_ATOMS: atom_id res chain seq x y z
N MET A 1 -15.44 24.38 34.50
CA MET A 1 -14.74 24.85 33.28
C MET A 1 -13.33 24.26 33.11
N ARG A 2 -12.49 24.14 34.15
CA ARG A 2 -11.12 23.56 34.02
C ARG A 2 -11.06 22.09 33.55
N ALA A 3 -12.01 21.25 33.96
CA ALA A 3 -12.03 19.83 33.57
C ALA A 3 -12.34 19.59 32.07
N LEU A 4 -13.16 20.46 31.47
CA LEU A 4 -13.52 20.40 30.04
C LEU A 4 -12.34 20.70 29.12
N VAL A 5 -11.49 21.66 29.51
CA VAL A 5 -10.26 22.00 28.78
C VAL A 5 -9.28 20.83 28.80
N GLY A 6 -9.15 20.13 29.93
CA GLY A 6 -8.30 18.94 30.04
C GLY A 6 -8.77 17.79 29.15
N LEU A 7 -10.08 17.54 29.06
CA LEU A 7 -10.66 16.50 28.19
C LEU A 7 -10.47 16.82 26.69
N LEU A 8 -10.63 18.09 26.32
CA LEU A 8 -10.41 18.56 24.93
C LEU A 8 -8.95 18.34 24.50
N LEU A 9 -7.99 18.70 25.36
CA LEU A 9 -6.56 18.51 25.07
C LEU A 9 -6.17 17.03 24.95
N LEU A 10 -6.75 16.16 25.79
CA LEU A 10 -6.56 14.71 25.67
C LEU A 10 -7.09 14.17 24.34
N SER A 11 -8.27 14.64 23.91
CA SER A 11 -8.91 14.20 22.67
C SER A 11 -8.13 14.62 21.42
N ILE A 12 -7.50 15.79 21.47
CA ILE A 12 -6.60 16.27 20.42
C ILE A 12 -5.30 15.44 20.41
N ALA A 13 -4.72 15.14 21.58
CA ALA A 13 -3.52 14.30 21.65
C ALA A 13 -3.77 12.88 21.10
N LEU A 14 -4.93 12.27 21.40
CA LEU A 14 -5.33 10.96 20.89
C LEU A 14 -5.54 10.94 19.36
N SER A 15 -6.10 12.00 18.79
CA SER A 15 -6.35 12.09 17.33
C SER A 15 -5.06 12.31 16.52
N VAL A 16 -4.10 13.07 17.06
CA VAL A 16 -2.77 13.26 16.45
C VAL A 16 -1.94 11.97 16.50
N LEU A 17 -1.97 11.25 17.63
CA LEU A 17 -1.24 9.97 17.77
C LEU A 17 -1.78 8.88 16.84
N SER A 18 -3.10 8.84 16.63
CA SER A 18 -3.73 7.91 15.67
C SER A 18 -3.37 8.22 14.22
N SER A 19 -3.18 9.50 13.88
CA SER A 19 -2.78 9.93 12.53
C SER A 19 -1.29 9.68 12.25
N ALA A 20 -0.43 9.86 13.25
CA ALA A 20 1.01 9.60 13.13
C ALA A 20 1.34 8.10 12.92
N THR A 21 0.48 7.21 13.44
CA THR A 21 0.65 5.75 13.27
C THR A 21 0.38 5.27 11.82
N ARG A 22 -0.21 6.12 10.96
CA ARG A 22 -0.56 5.78 9.57
C ARG A 22 0.42 6.28 8.51
N ALA A 23 1.45 7.02 8.89
CA ALA A 23 2.56 7.30 7.99
C ALA A 23 3.44 6.04 7.90
N GLN A 24 2.91 4.99 7.28
CA GLN A 24 3.70 3.80 6.98
C GLN A 24 4.84 4.25 6.08
N GLU A 25 6.09 4.11 6.55
CA GLU A 25 7.25 4.61 5.84
C GLU A 25 7.28 4.06 4.42
N LEU A 26 6.99 4.95 3.45
CA LEU A 26 7.03 4.64 2.03
C LEU A 26 8.47 4.39 1.61
N GLY A 27 8.63 3.52 0.62
CA GLY A 27 9.93 3.14 0.08
C GLY A 27 10.24 3.82 -1.25
N ARG A 28 11.11 3.18 -2.03
CA ARG A 28 11.34 3.57 -3.43
C ARG A 28 10.34 2.86 -4.32
N CYS A 29 10.07 3.42 -5.50
CA CYS A 29 9.33 2.69 -6.50
C CYS A 29 10.15 1.52 -7.05
N GLU A 30 9.73 0.29 -6.78
CA GLU A 30 10.35 -0.92 -7.34
C GLU A 30 9.31 -1.78 -8.08
N PRO A 31 8.96 -1.43 -9.34
CA PRO A 31 7.85 -2.03 -10.07
C PRO A 31 7.92 -3.56 -10.18
N THR A 32 9.10 -4.10 -10.50
CA THR A 32 9.31 -5.55 -10.62
C THR A 32 9.07 -6.28 -9.31
N LYS A 33 9.53 -5.75 -8.17
CA LYS A 33 9.29 -6.37 -6.86
C LYS A 33 7.83 -6.25 -6.45
N ALA A 34 7.20 -5.11 -6.73
CA ALA A 34 5.78 -4.91 -6.47
C ALA A 34 4.91 -5.91 -7.24
N VAL A 35 5.17 -6.15 -8.53
CA VAL A 35 4.44 -7.17 -9.32
C VAL A 35 4.57 -8.56 -8.69
N LYS A 36 5.78 -8.96 -8.27
CA LYS A 36 6.01 -10.25 -7.60
C LYS A 36 5.23 -10.38 -6.30
N ILE A 37 5.22 -9.32 -5.49
CA ILE A 37 4.47 -9.28 -4.22
C ILE A 37 2.96 -9.37 -4.48
N ILE A 38 2.44 -8.62 -5.45
CA ILE A 38 1.02 -8.68 -5.81
C ILE A 38 0.65 -10.08 -6.27
N ASP A 39 1.42 -10.66 -7.18
CA ASP A 39 1.10 -11.97 -7.75
C ASP A 39 1.13 -13.07 -6.67
N GLY A 40 2.16 -13.07 -5.82
CA GLY A 40 2.26 -13.99 -4.69
C GLY A 40 1.10 -13.84 -3.69
N ALA A 41 0.70 -12.60 -3.39
CA ALA A 41 -0.43 -12.31 -2.52
C ALA A 41 -1.74 -12.89 -3.03
N LEU A 42 -2.05 -12.61 -4.31
CA LEU A 42 -3.21 -13.16 -5.00
C LEU A 42 -3.08 -14.68 -5.18
N GLY A 43 -1.84 -15.16 -5.28
CA GLY A 43 -1.39 -16.54 -5.16
C GLY A 43 -2.02 -17.26 -3.97
N GLU A 44 -1.86 -16.65 -2.81
CA GLU A 44 -2.30 -17.09 -1.49
C GLU A 44 -3.78 -16.79 -1.18
N GLY A 45 -4.53 -16.24 -2.14
CA GLY A 45 -5.95 -15.90 -1.96
C GLY A 45 -6.21 -14.58 -1.23
N LYS A 46 -5.18 -13.74 -1.04
CA LYS A 46 -5.34 -12.39 -0.48
C LYS A 46 -6.03 -11.46 -1.48
N THR A 47 -6.63 -10.39 -0.99
CA THR A 47 -7.23 -9.34 -1.83
C THR A 47 -6.17 -8.41 -2.40
N LEU A 48 -6.52 -7.65 -3.44
CA LEU A 48 -5.63 -6.62 -3.99
C LEU A 48 -5.28 -5.55 -2.93
N GLN A 49 -6.21 -5.19 -2.05
CA GLN A 49 -5.93 -4.25 -0.95
C GLN A 49 -4.84 -4.78 -0.02
N GLN A 50 -4.93 -6.05 0.40
CA GLN A 50 -3.92 -6.70 1.23
C GLN A 50 -2.57 -6.82 0.50
N ALA A 51 -2.59 -7.06 -0.82
CA ALA A 51 -1.38 -7.06 -1.64
C ALA A 51 -0.69 -5.68 -1.64
N MET A 52 -1.47 -4.59 -1.74
CA MET A 52 -0.95 -3.22 -1.69
C MET A 52 -0.35 -2.89 -0.31
N GLU A 53 -1.00 -3.32 0.78
CA GLU A 53 -0.45 -3.18 2.13
C GLU A 53 0.90 -3.90 2.28
N MET A 54 1.04 -5.09 1.68
CA MET A 54 2.30 -5.83 1.68
C MET A 54 3.39 -5.13 0.84
N MET A 55 3.04 -4.49 -0.27
CA MET A 55 4.00 -3.67 -1.02
C MET A 55 4.51 -2.48 -0.20
N ILE A 56 3.61 -1.78 0.50
CA ILE A 56 3.98 -0.67 1.38
C ILE A 56 4.88 -1.19 2.51
N LYS A 57 4.52 -2.30 3.15
CA LYS A 57 5.34 -2.95 4.19
C LYS A 57 6.72 -3.38 3.66
N ALA A 58 6.79 -3.84 2.42
CA ALA A 58 8.04 -4.21 1.76
C ALA A 58 8.85 -3.01 1.26
N LYS A 59 8.36 -1.77 1.43
CA LYS A 59 9.03 -0.53 0.99
C LYS A 59 9.36 -0.53 -0.52
N VAL A 60 8.46 -1.08 -1.34
CA VAL A 60 8.59 -1.10 -2.81
C VAL A 60 7.64 -0.11 -3.52
N PHE A 61 6.97 0.74 -2.73
CA PHE A 61 6.05 1.75 -3.20
C PHE A 61 6.35 3.10 -2.53
N ASP A 62 6.41 4.16 -3.33
CA ASP A 62 6.78 5.51 -2.90
C ASP A 62 5.59 6.46 -2.68
N GLY A 63 4.35 5.96 -2.80
CA GLY A 63 3.14 6.76 -2.65
C GLY A 63 2.71 7.51 -3.92
N SER A 64 3.52 7.52 -4.98
CA SER A 64 3.24 8.29 -6.19
C SER A 64 2.30 7.56 -7.15
N LYS A 65 1.46 8.34 -7.85
CA LYS A 65 0.66 7.82 -8.97
C LYS A 65 1.55 7.30 -10.10
N ALA A 66 2.71 7.93 -10.32
CA ALA A 66 3.68 7.48 -11.31
C ALA A 66 4.17 6.05 -11.02
N CYS A 67 4.45 5.74 -9.76
CA CYS A 67 4.85 4.39 -9.39
C CYS A 67 3.75 3.36 -9.64
N ILE A 68 2.48 3.68 -9.38
CA ILE A 68 1.35 2.81 -9.74
C ILE A 68 1.33 2.54 -11.24
N THR A 69 1.50 3.57 -12.08
CA THR A 69 1.59 3.40 -13.53
C THR A 69 2.71 2.46 -13.91
N PHE A 70 3.93 2.65 -13.38
CA PHE A 70 5.05 1.76 -13.68
C PHE A 70 4.82 0.32 -13.23
N ILE A 71 4.20 0.10 -12.06
CA ILE A 71 3.83 -1.25 -11.60
C ILE A 71 2.84 -1.88 -12.58
N ARG A 72 1.85 -1.11 -13.04
CA ARG A 72 0.84 -1.57 -13.98
C ARG A 72 1.45 -1.90 -15.35
N GLU A 73 2.33 -1.05 -15.89
CA GLU A 73 3.04 -1.32 -17.14
C GLU A 73 3.99 -2.52 -17.02
N THR A 74 4.72 -2.60 -15.91
CA THR A 74 5.62 -3.73 -15.62
C THR A 74 4.85 -5.04 -15.54
N SER A 75 3.62 -5.03 -15.01
CA SER A 75 2.78 -6.24 -14.98
C SER A 75 2.36 -6.71 -16.36
N MET A 76 2.26 -5.83 -17.38
CA MET A 76 2.04 -6.26 -18.77
C MET A 76 3.24 -7.03 -19.33
N SER A 77 4.45 -6.53 -19.07
CA SER A 77 5.70 -7.18 -19.50
C SER A 77 5.97 -8.48 -18.75
N MET A 78 5.43 -8.60 -17.53
CA MET A 78 5.59 -9.76 -16.65
C MET A 78 4.36 -10.68 -16.62
N ARG A 79 3.44 -10.55 -17.58
CA ARG A 79 2.14 -11.25 -17.58
C ARG A 79 2.25 -12.78 -17.58
N ASP A 80 3.25 -13.34 -18.25
CA ASP A 80 3.39 -14.79 -18.38
C ASP A 80 3.92 -15.42 -17.07
N PRO A 81 5.00 -14.90 -16.44
CA PRO A 81 5.47 -15.43 -15.15
C PRO A 81 4.62 -15.01 -13.94
N TYR A 82 3.86 -13.91 -14.02
CA TYR A 82 3.05 -13.37 -12.91
C TYR A 82 1.61 -13.03 -13.36
N PRO A 83 0.83 -14.04 -13.77
CA PRO A 83 -0.45 -13.83 -14.44
C PRO A 83 -1.56 -13.30 -13.52
N LYS A 84 -1.51 -13.56 -12.21
CA LYS A 84 -2.54 -13.09 -11.26
C LYS A 84 -2.41 -11.59 -11.05
N ALA A 85 -1.20 -11.07 -10.92
CA ALA A 85 -0.95 -9.63 -10.84
C ALA A 85 -1.40 -8.93 -12.12
N PHE A 86 -1.03 -9.45 -13.29
CA PHE A 86 -1.47 -8.89 -14.57
C PHE A 86 -3.00 -8.86 -14.68
N LYS A 87 -3.66 -10.00 -14.46
CA LYS A 87 -5.13 -10.12 -14.54
C LYS A 87 -5.81 -9.13 -13.58
N SER A 88 -5.34 -9.04 -12.34
CA SER A 88 -5.94 -8.15 -11.34
C SER A 88 -5.75 -6.67 -11.63
N LEU A 89 -4.71 -6.27 -12.38
CA LEU A 89 -4.38 -4.87 -12.65
C LEU A 89 -4.90 -4.36 -14.01
N TRP A 90 -5.28 -5.26 -14.91
CA TRP A 90 -5.68 -4.93 -16.28
C TRP A 90 -7.01 -5.50 -16.74
N MET A 91 -7.42 -6.66 -16.22
CA MET A 91 -8.57 -7.41 -16.73
C MET A 91 -9.76 -7.45 -15.77
N ASN A 92 -9.60 -6.89 -14.57
CA ASN A 92 -10.64 -6.75 -13.55
C ASN A 92 -11.06 -5.28 -13.39
#